data_AF-A0A368XDN3-F1
#
_entry.id   AF-A0A368XDN3-F1
#
_cell.length_a   1.000
_cell.length_b   1.000
_cell.length_c   1.000
_cell.angle_alpha   90.00
_cell.angle_beta   90.00
_cell.angle_gamma   90.00
#
_symmetry.space_group_name_H-M   'P 1'
#
loop_
_entity.id
_entity.type
_entity.pdbx_description
1 polymer ?
#
loop_
_entity_poly.entity_id
_entity_poly.type
_entity_poly.pdbx_seq_one_letter_code
_entity_poly.pdbx_strand_id
1 'polypeptide(L)'
;MDEALPSTSCHTEPERWSEITEEFGEYLVPIADDLMEAVKPLVPGSVWGESAHEFLRSGNPRVEVAEFRLRPVDAYYDRPGFTLPWPANPDGFDATGLEVTLSLCRGYGSGDVSTSAFLLLKFGVWGVHERRCFGQLLRDHRYMVELLMARSRATFFTSAVFANLEDAPDASAFEKLVLYYENEVAPENQFDLECKFGAAASQTSIMQALLPAIVLYHAAMGYCLPEPQLGRLLQCASVAGAWR
;
A
#
# COMPACT_ATOMS: atom_id res chain seq x y z
N MET A 1 24.36 3.96 3.70
CA MET A 1 23.46 4.74 4.58
C MET A 1 22.50 3.73 5.14
N ASP A 2 22.65 3.36 6.42
CA ASP A 2 22.03 2.14 6.95
C ASP A 2 20.76 2.39 7.77
N GLU A 3 20.35 3.65 7.97
CA GLU A 3 19.10 4.02 8.65
C GLU A 3 18.13 4.63 7.63
N ALA A 4 16.94 4.05 7.47
CA ALA A 4 15.90 4.57 6.56
C ALA A 4 15.12 5.76 7.14
N LEU A 5 15.23 6.01 8.45
CA LEU A 5 14.63 7.14 9.13
C LEU A 5 15.64 7.75 10.10
N PRO A 6 15.68 9.08 10.27
CA PRO A 6 16.53 9.71 11.28
C PRO A 6 16.15 9.21 12.68
N SER A 7 17.16 8.79 13.45
CA SER A 7 17.02 8.23 14.79
C SER A 7 16.59 9.24 15.88
N THR A 8 16.60 10.55 15.56
CA THR A 8 16.57 11.63 16.56
C THR A 8 15.27 12.39 16.76
N SER A 9 14.16 12.06 16.10
CA SER A 9 12.95 12.89 16.21
C SER A 9 11.68 12.11 16.58
N CYS A 10 11.80 11.20 17.56
CA CYS A 10 10.63 10.69 18.29
C CYS A 10 10.07 11.78 19.22
N HIS A 11 9.30 12.70 18.66
CA HIS A 11 8.59 13.72 19.43
C HIS A 11 7.15 13.27 19.64
N THR A 12 6.91 12.58 20.75
CA THR A 12 5.56 12.18 21.18
C THR A 12 4.74 13.34 21.75
N GLU A 13 5.32 14.55 21.83
CA GLU A 13 4.73 15.75 22.42
C GLU A 13 3.72 16.41 21.47
N PRO A 14 2.40 16.38 21.77
CA PRO A 14 1.37 16.95 20.91
C PRO A 14 1.52 18.45 20.64
N GLU A 15 2.17 19.18 21.55
CA GLU A 15 2.36 20.63 21.47
C GLU A 15 3.31 21.04 20.33
N ARG A 16 4.23 20.16 19.94
CA ARG A 16 5.18 20.40 18.84
C ARG A 16 4.70 19.86 17.49
N TRP A 17 3.52 19.24 17.46
CA TRP A 17 3.02 18.53 16.29
C TRP A 17 2.90 19.39 15.04
N SER A 18 2.54 20.67 15.17
CA SER A 18 2.44 21.59 14.03
C SER A 18 3.81 21.88 13.39
N GLU A 19 4.83 22.16 14.21
CA GLU A 19 6.19 22.45 13.76
C GLU A 19 6.85 21.22 13.12
N ILE A 20 6.64 20.05 13.74
CA ILE A 20 7.25 18.78 13.32
C ILE A 20 6.62 18.25 12.02
N THR A 21 5.34 18.50 11.76
CA THR A 21 4.67 18.04 10.53
C THR A 21 5.33 18.61 9.28
N GLU A 22 5.75 19.88 9.31
CA GLU A 22 6.42 20.52 8.18
C GLU A 22 7.84 19.95 7.97
N GLU A 23 8.64 19.87 9.05
CA GLU A 23 9.99 19.31 9.02
C GLU A 23 9.99 17.82 8.59
N PHE A 24 9.06 17.01 9.12
CA PHE A 24 8.99 15.60 8.80
C PHE A 24 8.54 15.34 7.35
N GLY A 25 7.64 16.17 6.83
CA GLY A 25 7.11 16.01 5.49
C GLY A 25 8.17 16.09 4.39
N GLU A 26 9.33 16.70 4.67
CA GLU A 26 10.46 16.78 3.75
C GLU A 26 11.23 15.48 3.59
N TYR A 27 11.28 14.61 4.62
CA TYR A 27 12.08 13.39 4.58
C TYR A 27 11.47 12.30 3.67
N LEU A 28 10.15 12.30 3.46
CA LEU A 28 9.52 11.22 2.70
C LEU A 28 9.91 11.23 1.22
N VAL A 29 10.06 12.43 0.62
CA VAL A 29 10.36 12.57 -0.81
C VAL A 29 11.66 11.85 -1.18
N PRO A 30 12.83 12.14 -0.57
CA PRO A 30 14.07 11.46 -0.92
C PRO A 30 14.02 9.95 -0.62
N ILE A 31 13.36 9.53 0.48
CA ILE A 31 13.22 8.09 0.81
C ILE A 31 12.42 7.36 -0.28
N ALA A 32 11.28 7.92 -0.69
CA ALA A 32 10.45 7.32 -1.70
C ALA A 32 11.15 7.32 -3.07
N ASP A 33 11.79 8.42 -3.47
CA ASP A 33 12.53 8.51 -4.73
C ASP A 33 13.63 7.44 -4.81
N ASP A 34 14.44 7.30 -3.75
CA ASP A 34 15.50 6.29 -3.68
C ASP A 34 14.94 4.86 -3.77
N LEU A 35 13.81 4.59 -3.11
CA LEU A 35 13.13 3.29 -3.18
C LEU A 35 12.55 3.02 -4.57
N MET A 36 11.88 4.01 -5.17
CA MET A 36 11.24 3.86 -6.48
C MET A 36 12.29 3.68 -7.58
N GLU A 37 13.37 4.46 -7.59
CA GLU A 37 14.44 4.30 -8.58
C GLU A 37 15.13 2.93 -8.47
N ALA A 38 15.25 2.38 -7.26
CA ALA A 38 15.77 1.03 -7.04
C ALA A 38 14.80 -0.08 -7.52
N VAL A 39 13.48 0.13 -7.42
CA VAL A 39 12.46 -0.84 -7.87
C VAL A 39 12.17 -0.74 -9.37
N LYS A 40 12.28 0.45 -9.96
CA LYS A 40 11.98 0.74 -11.36
C LYS A 40 12.57 -0.23 -12.38
N PRO A 41 13.86 -0.62 -12.33
CA PRO A 41 14.42 -1.56 -13.29
C PRO A 41 13.96 -3.02 -13.06
N LEU A 42 13.32 -3.32 -11.93
CA LEU A 42 12.91 -4.67 -11.57
C LEU A 42 11.50 -5.00 -12.07
N VAL A 43 10.67 -4.01 -12.37
CA VAL A 43 9.27 -4.21 -12.79
C VAL A 43 9.02 -3.74 -14.22
N PRO A 44 7.99 -4.24 -14.91
CA PRO A 44 7.64 -3.77 -16.25
C PRO A 44 7.45 -2.25 -16.29
N GLY A 45 7.94 -1.60 -17.35
CA GLY A 45 7.82 -0.14 -17.52
C GLY A 45 6.37 0.36 -17.57
N SER A 46 5.42 -0.52 -17.91
CA SER A 46 3.98 -0.25 -17.88
C SER A 46 3.45 0.07 -16.48
N VAL A 47 4.09 -0.43 -15.41
CA VAL A 47 3.76 -0.03 -14.03
C VAL A 47 3.85 1.49 -13.90
N TRP A 48 4.96 2.08 -14.34
CA TRP A 48 5.21 3.51 -14.18
C TRP A 48 4.50 4.35 -15.24
N GLY A 49 4.29 3.81 -16.43
CA GLY A 49 3.62 4.51 -17.53
C GLY A 49 2.09 4.58 -17.38
N GLU A 50 1.49 3.70 -16.58
CA GLU A 50 0.04 3.62 -16.37
C GLU A 50 -0.38 4.11 -14.97
N SER A 51 0.56 4.64 -14.19
CA SER A 51 0.32 5.13 -12.84
C SER A 51 0.62 6.61 -12.68
N ALA A 52 -0.16 7.27 -11.83
CA ALA A 52 0.16 8.58 -11.27
C ALA A 52 1.04 8.39 -10.02
N HIS A 53 2.04 9.27 -9.87
CA HIS A 53 2.94 9.32 -8.72
C HIS A 53 2.70 10.63 -7.98
N GLU A 54 2.30 10.53 -6.72
CA GLU A 54 1.86 11.68 -5.95
C GLU A 54 2.62 11.74 -4.63
N PHE A 55 2.98 12.97 -4.25
CA PHE A 55 3.52 13.27 -2.94
C PHE A 55 2.55 14.19 -2.23
N LEU A 56 1.94 13.68 -1.17
CA LEU A 56 0.94 14.39 -0.41
C LEU A 56 1.50 14.68 0.98
N ARG A 57 1.37 15.93 1.42
CA ARG A 57 1.84 16.39 2.72
C ARG A 57 0.67 16.97 3.49
N SER A 58 0.62 16.70 4.78
CA SER A 58 -0.37 17.32 5.65
C SER A 58 -0.02 18.77 5.93
N GLY A 59 -0.96 19.68 5.72
CA GLY A 59 -0.90 21.02 6.32
C GLY A 59 -1.37 21.05 7.79
N ASN A 60 -1.97 19.95 8.27
CA ASN A 60 -2.56 19.87 9.61
C ASN A 60 -1.80 18.86 10.50
N PRO A 61 -1.83 19.03 11.84
CA PRO A 61 -1.16 18.11 12.74
C PRO A 61 -1.87 16.74 12.78
N ARG A 62 -1.35 15.74 12.06
CA ARG A 62 -1.87 14.35 12.07
C ARG A 62 -0.73 13.32 12.16
N VAL A 63 -1.06 12.08 12.56
CA VAL A 63 -0.07 10.99 12.73
C VAL A 63 0.66 10.69 11.43
N GLU A 64 -0.07 10.60 10.32
CA GLU A 64 0.49 10.45 8.98
C GLU A 64 0.85 11.82 8.40
N VAL A 65 2.13 12.18 8.44
CA VAL A 65 2.58 13.53 8.10
C VAL A 65 2.76 13.74 6.60
N ALA A 66 3.19 12.69 5.89
CA ALA A 66 3.32 12.69 4.45
C ALA A 66 3.08 11.29 3.90
N GLU A 67 2.69 11.20 2.63
CA GLU A 67 2.53 9.96 1.89
C GLU A 67 3.07 10.11 0.46
N PHE A 68 3.71 9.06 -0.03
CA PHE A 68 3.92 8.82 -1.45
C PHE A 68 2.85 7.83 -1.91
N ARG A 69 2.20 8.11 -3.03
CA ARG A 69 1.14 7.27 -3.59
C ARG A 69 1.40 6.92 -5.03
N LEU A 70 1.31 5.62 -5.32
CA LEU A 70 1.26 5.03 -6.65
C LEU A 70 -0.17 4.54 -6.89
N ARG A 71 -0.89 5.17 -7.83
CA ARG A 71 -2.28 4.80 -8.20
C ARG A 71 -2.46 4.82 -9.72
N PRO A 72 -3.52 4.22 -10.29
CA PRO A 72 -3.78 4.33 -11.72
C PRO A 72 -3.91 5.80 -12.16
N VAL A 73 -3.50 6.10 -13.39
CA VAL A 73 -3.72 7.42 -14.00
C VAL A 73 -5.22 7.74 -14.08
N ASP A 74 -5.56 9.02 -14.09
CA ASP A 74 -6.95 9.51 -14.02
C ASP A 74 -7.86 8.89 -15.10
N ALA A 75 -7.34 8.63 -16.30
CA ALA A 75 -8.07 7.99 -17.39
C ALA A 75 -8.59 6.57 -17.05
N TYR A 76 -8.02 5.91 -16.04
CA TYR A 76 -8.56 4.66 -15.49
C TYR A 76 -9.99 4.82 -14.99
N TYR A 77 -10.30 6.00 -14.42
CA TYR A 77 -11.58 6.32 -13.78
C TYR A 77 -12.59 6.97 -14.75
N ASP A 78 -12.26 7.11 -16.05
CA ASP A 78 -13.18 7.65 -17.08
C ASP A 78 -14.42 6.75 -17.37
N ARG A 79 -14.69 5.76 -16.51
CA ARG A 79 -15.82 4.85 -16.62
C ARG A 79 -17.04 5.43 -15.90
N PRO A 80 -18.26 5.26 -16.44
CA PRO A 80 -19.48 5.68 -15.75
C PRO A 80 -19.57 5.10 -14.34
N GLY A 81 -19.77 5.95 -13.34
CA GLY A 81 -19.94 5.57 -11.94
C GLY A 81 -18.66 5.51 -11.10
N PHE A 82 -17.51 5.89 -11.66
CA PHE A 82 -16.27 6.05 -10.91
C PHE A 82 -16.01 7.54 -10.63
N THR A 83 -15.62 7.86 -9.40
CA THR A 83 -15.24 9.20 -9.00
C THR A 83 -13.72 9.26 -8.93
N LEU A 84 -13.10 10.27 -9.53
CA LEU A 84 -11.67 10.50 -9.39
C LEU A 84 -11.30 10.69 -7.91
N PRO A 85 -10.19 10.10 -7.42
CA PRO A 85 -9.72 10.33 -6.06
C PRO A 85 -9.13 11.74 -5.88
N TRP A 86 -9.02 12.16 -4.62
CA TRP A 86 -8.19 13.31 -4.25
C TRP A 86 -6.70 12.99 -4.51
N PRO A 87 -5.86 13.93 -4.98
CA PRO A 87 -6.09 15.37 -5.14
C PRO A 87 -6.69 15.81 -6.49
N ALA A 88 -6.80 14.92 -7.48
CA ALA A 88 -7.30 15.28 -8.81
C ALA A 88 -8.76 15.78 -8.79
N ASN A 89 -9.56 15.32 -7.83
CA ASN A 89 -10.90 15.80 -7.55
C ASN A 89 -11.07 16.17 -6.06
N PRO A 90 -11.24 17.46 -5.71
CA PRO A 90 -11.42 17.92 -4.33
C PRO A 90 -12.61 17.30 -3.58
N ASP A 91 -13.67 16.91 -4.30
CA ASP A 91 -14.85 16.26 -3.74
C ASP A 91 -14.77 14.71 -3.85
N GLY A 92 -13.66 14.19 -4.36
CA GLY A 92 -13.37 12.77 -4.45
C GLY A 92 -13.00 12.16 -3.10
N PHE A 93 -13.05 10.84 -3.01
CA PHE A 93 -12.59 10.15 -1.80
C PHE A 93 -11.05 10.18 -1.72
N ASP A 94 -10.52 10.10 -0.49
CA ASP A 94 -9.08 10.05 -0.24
C ASP A 94 -8.43 8.79 -0.81
N ALA A 95 -9.16 7.67 -0.87
CA ALA A 95 -8.70 6.42 -1.48
C ALA A 95 -9.82 5.81 -2.34
N THR A 96 -9.54 5.55 -3.62
CA THR A 96 -10.42 4.77 -4.51
C THR A 96 -9.58 3.93 -5.46
N GLY A 97 -9.96 2.67 -5.66
CA GLY A 97 -9.31 1.78 -6.62
C GLY A 97 -8.12 1.00 -6.06
N LEU A 98 -7.05 0.91 -6.84
CA LEU A 98 -5.81 0.20 -6.49
C LEU A 98 -4.73 1.20 -6.12
N GLU A 99 -4.00 0.96 -5.04
CA GLU A 99 -2.90 1.86 -4.67
C GLU A 99 -1.76 1.14 -3.94
N VAL A 100 -0.54 1.68 -4.11
CA VAL A 100 0.59 1.41 -3.23
C VAL A 100 0.97 2.71 -2.57
N THR A 101 0.92 2.74 -1.25
CA THR A 101 1.16 3.95 -0.46
C THR A 101 2.34 3.72 0.47
N LEU A 102 3.26 4.68 0.52
CA LEU A 102 4.33 4.73 1.52
C LEU A 102 4.10 5.98 2.38
N SER A 103 3.62 5.77 3.59
CA SER A 103 3.30 6.83 4.54
C SER A 103 4.41 7.01 5.57
N LEU A 104 4.79 8.26 5.83
CA LEU A 104 5.62 8.62 6.98
C LEU A 104 4.72 8.95 8.16
N CYS A 105 4.86 8.17 9.24
CA CYS A 105 4.12 8.36 10.46
C CYS A 105 5.07 8.87 11.55
N ARG A 106 4.74 10.00 12.19
CA ARG A 106 5.58 10.61 13.24
C ARG A 106 5.60 9.85 14.57
N GLY A 107 4.77 8.81 14.69
CA GLY A 107 4.52 8.12 15.96
C GLY A 107 3.43 8.82 16.80
N TYR A 108 3.02 8.18 17.89
CA TYR A 108 2.00 8.68 18.80
C TYR A 108 2.11 7.98 20.15
N GLY A 109 1.69 8.66 21.21
CA GLY A 109 1.58 8.08 22.56
C GLY A 109 0.13 8.14 23.05
N SER A 110 -0.33 7.09 23.73
CA SER A 110 -1.61 7.07 24.44
C SER A 110 -1.44 6.32 25.76
N GLY A 111 -1.46 7.06 26.87
CA GLY A 111 -1.18 6.51 28.20
C GLY A 111 0.26 5.97 28.28
N ASP A 112 0.41 4.73 28.74
CA ASP A 112 1.72 4.07 28.91
C ASP A 112 2.30 3.51 27.60
N VAL A 113 1.53 3.52 26.51
CA VAL A 113 1.96 2.99 25.21
C VAL A 113 2.45 4.12 24.33
N SER A 114 3.73 4.07 23.93
CA SER A 114 4.30 4.97 22.93
C SER A 114 4.71 4.20 21.67
N THR A 115 4.34 4.75 20.53
CA THR A 115 4.77 4.30 19.20
C THR A 115 5.74 5.34 18.65
N SER A 116 6.98 4.92 18.40
CA SER A 116 8.00 5.71 17.71
C SER A 116 7.62 6.02 16.26
N ALA A 117 8.31 6.96 15.61
CA ALA A 117 8.12 7.22 14.18
C ALA A 117 8.39 5.97 13.32
N PHE A 118 7.67 5.84 12.20
CA PHE A 118 7.73 4.68 11.32
C PHE A 118 7.30 5.02 9.89
N LEU A 119 7.74 4.20 8.94
CA LEU A 119 7.16 4.13 7.61
C LEU A 119 6.09 3.04 7.57
N LEU A 120 4.99 3.31 6.90
CA LEU A 120 3.92 2.38 6.66
C LEU A 120 3.76 2.18 5.16
N LEU A 121 4.08 0.98 4.68
CA LEU A 121 3.82 0.57 3.31
C LEU A 121 2.46 -0.11 3.26
N LYS A 122 1.60 0.31 2.32
CA LYS A 122 0.31 -0.31 2.06
C LYS A 122 0.17 -0.69 0.60
N PHE A 123 -0.41 -1.84 0.33
CA PHE A 123 -1.08 -2.13 -0.94
C PHE A 123 -2.57 -2.23 -0.67
N GLY A 124 -3.35 -1.31 -1.21
CA GLY A 124 -4.78 -1.19 -0.98
C GLY A 124 -5.63 -1.58 -2.19
N VAL A 125 -6.74 -2.26 -1.93
CA VAL A 125 -7.76 -2.60 -2.93
C VAL A 125 -9.13 -2.12 -2.46
N TRP A 126 -9.63 -1.10 -3.15
CA TRP A 126 -10.82 -0.34 -2.82
C TRP A 126 -11.79 -0.35 -4.00
N GLY A 127 -13.09 -0.37 -3.72
CA GLY A 127 -14.12 -0.38 -4.77
C GLY A 127 -14.53 -1.79 -5.22
N VAL A 128 -15.83 -1.95 -5.53
CA VAL A 128 -16.43 -3.25 -5.82
C VAL A 128 -15.78 -3.90 -7.05
N HIS A 129 -15.46 -3.09 -8.06
CA HIS A 129 -14.86 -3.54 -9.31
C HIS A 129 -13.47 -4.11 -9.07
N GLU A 130 -12.60 -3.36 -8.40
CA GLU A 130 -11.21 -3.73 -8.12
C GLU A 130 -11.15 -4.97 -7.23
N ARG A 131 -12.02 -5.05 -6.22
CA ARG A 131 -12.10 -6.24 -5.36
C ARG A 131 -12.49 -7.49 -6.13
N ARG A 132 -13.48 -7.41 -7.03
CA ARG A 132 -13.88 -8.53 -7.89
C ARG A 132 -12.75 -8.94 -8.83
N CYS A 133 -12.08 -7.97 -9.43
CA CYS A 133 -10.94 -8.21 -10.31
C CYS A 133 -9.77 -8.85 -9.55
N PHE A 134 -9.46 -8.37 -8.35
CA PHE A 134 -8.46 -9.00 -7.49
C PHE A 134 -8.88 -10.40 -7.03
N GLY A 135 -10.17 -10.62 -6.75
CA GLY A 135 -10.69 -11.96 -6.44
C GLY A 135 -10.50 -12.94 -7.61
N GLN A 136 -10.66 -12.47 -8.85
CA GLN A 136 -10.35 -13.26 -10.04
C GLN A 136 -8.84 -13.55 -10.15
N LEU A 137 -7.98 -12.55 -9.94
CA LEU A 137 -6.51 -12.73 -9.85
C LEU A 137 -6.13 -13.79 -8.80
N LEU A 138 -6.74 -13.71 -7.61
CA LEU A 138 -6.50 -14.66 -6.53
C LEU A 138 -6.93 -16.08 -6.90
N ARG A 139 -8.03 -16.25 -7.66
CA ARG A 139 -8.46 -17.56 -8.17
C ARG A 139 -7.49 -18.10 -9.21
N ASP A 140 -7.09 -17.28 -10.17
CA ASP A 140 -6.28 -17.71 -11.32
C ASP A 140 -4.81 -17.94 -10.94
N HIS A 141 -4.30 -17.23 -9.92
CA HIS A 141 -2.89 -17.23 -9.54
C HIS A 141 -2.65 -17.37 -8.03
N ARG A 142 -3.52 -18.11 -7.34
CA ARG A 142 -3.52 -18.32 -5.87
C ARG A 142 -2.12 -18.46 -5.26
N TYR A 143 -1.33 -19.42 -5.76
CA TYR A 143 0.01 -19.72 -5.24
C TYR A 143 0.99 -18.55 -5.36
N MET A 144 0.95 -17.80 -6.47
CA MET A 144 1.84 -16.66 -6.66
C MET A 144 1.45 -15.49 -5.76
N VAL A 145 0.15 -15.25 -5.55
CA VAL A 145 -0.34 -14.24 -4.61
C VAL A 145 0.11 -14.59 -3.18
N GLU A 146 -0.09 -15.84 -2.76
CA GLU A 146 0.37 -16.34 -1.46
C GLU A 146 1.87 -16.12 -1.26
N LEU A 147 2.69 -16.48 -2.26
CA LEU A 147 4.14 -16.30 -2.21
C LEU A 147 4.55 -14.83 -2.08
N LEU A 148 3.90 -13.93 -2.81
CA LEU A 148 4.18 -12.49 -2.75
C LEU A 148 3.82 -11.91 -1.37
N MET A 149 2.67 -12.31 -0.82
CA MET A 149 2.24 -11.89 0.52
C MET A 149 3.14 -12.43 1.63
N ALA A 150 3.56 -13.69 1.55
CA ALA A 150 4.46 -14.28 2.53
C ALA A 150 5.83 -13.58 2.52
N ARG A 151 6.31 -13.18 1.33
CA ARG A 151 7.59 -12.46 1.17
C ARG A 151 7.54 -11.02 1.65
N SER A 152 6.44 -10.32 1.43
CA SER A 152 6.30 -8.95 1.93
C SER A 152 6.23 -8.89 3.46
N ARG A 153 5.88 -10.01 4.11
CA ARG A 153 5.56 -10.09 5.55
C ARG A 153 4.46 -9.11 5.94
N ALA A 154 3.57 -8.81 5.00
CA ALA A 154 2.47 -7.90 5.24
C ALA A 154 1.47 -8.50 6.22
N THR A 155 0.84 -7.64 7.00
CA THR A 155 -0.38 -7.95 7.74
C THR A 155 -1.60 -7.59 6.91
N PHE A 156 -2.64 -8.41 6.99
CA PHE A 156 -3.92 -8.11 6.35
C PHE A 156 -4.75 -7.17 7.23
N PHE A 157 -5.29 -6.12 6.63
CA PHE A 157 -6.21 -5.18 7.27
C PHE A 157 -7.49 -5.03 6.43
N THR A 158 -8.63 -4.85 7.11
CA THR A 158 -9.90 -4.48 6.48
C THR A 158 -10.70 -3.63 7.47
N SER A 159 -11.50 -2.70 6.96
CA SER A 159 -12.45 -1.90 7.76
C SER A 159 -13.70 -2.67 8.16
N ALA A 160 -13.99 -3.79 7.48
CA ALA A 160 -15.20 -4.55 7.68
C ALA A 160 -15.02 -5.57 8.80
N VAL A 161 -15.98 -5.61 9.71
CA VAL A 161 -16.01 -6.58 10.81
C VAL A 161 -16.63 -7.87 10.32
N PHE A 162 -15.81 -8.90 10.08
CA PHE A 162 -16.27 -10.25 9.74
C PHE A 162 -16.02 -11.21 10.89
N ALA A 163 -17.06 -11.90 11.35
CA ALA A 163 -16.96 -12.84 12.47
C ALA A 163 -15.88 -13.91 12.23
N ASN A 164 -15.78 -14.47 11.01
CA ASN A 164 -14.78 -15.48 10.69
C ASN A 164 -13.32 -14.93 10.67
N LEU A 165 -13.11 -13.62 10.48
CA LEU A 165 -11.80 -13.01 10.64
C LEU A 165 -11.47 -12.78 12.12
N GLU A 166 -12.45 -12.36 12.90
CA GLU A 166 -12.30 -12.20 14.35
C GLU A 166 -12.02 -13.53 15.05
N ASP A 167 -12.66 -14.61 14.58
CA ASP A 167 -12.45 -15.98 15.07
C ASP A 167 -11.11 -16.59 14.62
N ALA A 168 -10.36 -15.91 13.73
CA ALA A 168 -9.08 -16.37 13.19
C ALA A 168 -7.92 -15.39 13.47
N PRO A 169 -7.62 -15.06 14.74
CA PRO A 169 -6.60 -14.06 15.08
C PRO A 169 -5.19 -14.44 14.60
N ASP A 170 -4.85 -15.73 14.68
CA ASP A 170 -3.54 -16.28 14.34
C ASP A 170 -3.38 -16.64 12.86
N ALA A 171 -4.44 -16.46 12.05
CA ALA A 171 -4.36 -16.70 10.62
C ALA A 171 -3.34 -15.77 9.96
N SER A 172 -2.57 -16.31 9.02
CA SER A 172 -1.67 -15.56 8.16
C SER A 172 -2.44 -14.51 7.36
N ALA A 173 -1.73 -13.49 6.85
CA ALA A 173 -2.34 -12.47 6.02
C ALA A 173 -3.04 -13.06 4.78
N PHE A 174 -2.47 -14.12 4.20
CA PHE A 174 -3.08 -14.80 3.06
C PHE A 174 -4.35 -15.55 3.44
N GLU A 175 -4.36 -16.27 4.56
CA GLU A 175 -5.56 -16.94 5.06
C GLU A 175 -6.67 -15.92 5.38
N LYS A 176 -6.33 -14.78 5.99
CA LYS A 176 -7.28 -13.68 6.23
C LYS A 176 -7.84 -13.11 4.94
N LEU A 177 -7.01 -12.95 3.90
CA LEU A 177 -7.49 -12.53 2.58
C LEU A 177 -8.46 -13.56 1.96
N VAL A 178 -8.22 -14.87 2.14
CA VAL A 178 -9.13 -15.90 1.66
C VAL A 178 -10.46 -15.85 2.41
N LEU A 179 -10.42 -15.78 3.74
CA LEU A 179 -11.59 -15.63 4.61
C LEU A 179 -12.39 -14.35 4.28
N TYR A 180 -11.72 -13.27 3.92
CA TYR A 180 -12.35 -12.04 3.44
C TYR A 180 -13.21 -12.30 2.20
N TYR A 181 -12.68 -13.02 1.21
CA TYR A 181 -13.40 -13.36 -0.02
C TYR A 181 -14.51 -14.40 0.17
N GLU A 182 -14.54 -15.13 1.28
CA GLU A 182 -15.68 -15.99 1.62
C GLU A 182 -16.92 -15.19 2.07
N ASN A 183 -16.75 -13.92 2.51
CA ASN A 183 -17.81 -13.03 2.98
C ASN A 183 -18.19 -11.93 1.96
N GLU A 184 -18.12 -12.22 0.66
CA GLU A 184 -18.26 -11.26 -0.46
C GLU A 184 -19.69 -10.64 -0.63
N VAL A 185 -20.39 -10.39 0.47
CA VAL A 185 -21.78 -9.88 0.51
C VAL A 185 -21.84 -8.37 0.79
N ALA A 186 -20.82 -7.77 1.43
CA ALA A 186 -20.87 -6.37 1.81
C ALA A 186 -20.31 -5.42 0.72
N PRO A 187 -21.10 -4.43 0.25
CA PRO A 187 -20.72 -3.53 -0.85
C PRO A 187 -19.63 -2.51 -0.47
N GLU A 188 -19.44 -2.21 0.82
CA GLU A 188 -18.54 -1.16 1.32
C GLU A 188 -17.18 -1.67 1.83
N ASN A 189 -16.74 -2.85 1.39
CA ASN A 189 -15.51 -3.43 1.91
C ASN A 189 -14.25 -2.87 1.22
N GLN A 190 -13.12 -2.86 1.92
CA GLN A 190 -11.79 -2.73 1.33
C GLN A 190 -10.86 -3.72 2.02
N PHE A 191 -9.67 -3.90 1.47
CA PHE A 191 -8.59 -4.51 2.23
C PHE A 191 -7.26 -3.87 1.88
N ASP A 192 -6.36 -3.88 2.86
CA ASP A 192 -5.00 -3.42 2.73
C ASP A 192 -4.04 -4.52 3.17
N LEU A 193 -2.89 -4.59 2.51
CA LEU A 193 -1.72 -5.32 2.96
C LEU A 193 -0.70 -4.33 3.49
N GLU A 194 -0.42 -4.40 4.79
CA GLU A 194 0.37 -3.38 5.49
C GLU A 194 1.71 -3.94 5.99
N CYS A 195 2.79 -3.18 5.80
CA CYS A 195 4.10 -3.43 6.42
C CYS A 195 4.56 -2.19 7.18
N LYS A 196 4.88 -2.35 8.46
CA LYS A 196 5.36 -1.27 9.32
C LYS A 196 6.87 -1.36 9.54
N PHE A 197 7.57 -0.27 9.29
CA PHE A 197 9.03 -0.16 9.38
C PHE A 197 9.43 0.91 10.40
N GLY A 198 10.03 0.50 11.52
CA GLY A 198 10.57 1.42 12.50
C GLY A 198 11.91 2.04 12.05
N ALA A 199 12.50 2.88 12.92
CA ALA A 199 13.71 3.62 12.61
C ALA A 199 14.93 2.75 12.19
N ALA A 200 15.02 1.53 12.73
CA ALA A 200 16.10 0.59 12.42
C ALA A 200 15.90 -0.19 11.11
N ALA A 201 14.83 0.07 10.35
CA ALA A 201 14.61 -0.58 9.07
C ALA A 201 15.67 -0.13 8.05
N SER A 202 16.23 -1.10 7.33
CA SER A 202 17.11 -0.82 6.20
C SER A 202 16.30 -0.59 4.93
N GLN A 203 16.86 0.16 3.97
CA GLN A 203 16.27 0.33 2.64
C GLN A 203 15.97 -1.05 1.99
N THR A 204 16.89 -2.01 2.12
CA THR A 204 16.69 -3.38 1.63
C THR A 204 15.45 -4.03 2.23
N SER A 205 15.20 -3.89 3.54
CA SER A 205 14.02 -4.48 4.18
C SER A 205 12.71 -3.86 3.70
N ILE A 206 12.70 -2.54 3.42
CA ILE A 206 11.55 -1.84 2.86
C ILE A 206 11.32 -2.29 1.41
N MET A 207 12.39 -2.37 0.60
CA MET A 207 12.32 -2.86 -0.78
C MET A 207 11.79 -4.29 -0.88
N GLN A 208 12.15 -5.16 0.06
CA GLN A 208 11.67 -6.56 0.11
C GLN A 208 10.14 -6.65 0.28
N ALA A 209 9.50 -5.65 0.89
CA ALA A 209 8.05 -5.56 0.97
C ALA A 209 7.42 -4.75 -0.16
N LEU A 210 8.09 -3.67 -0.58
CA LEU A 210 7.63 -2.77 -1.64
C LEU A 210 7.50 -3.49 -2.98
N LEU A 211 8.48 -4.33 -3.33
CA LEU A 211 8.45 -4.98 -4.63
C LEU A 211 7.27 -5.95 -4.80
N PRO A 212 6.97 -6.85 -3.84
CA PRO A 212 5.73 -7.62 -3.89
C PRO A 212 4.47 -6.76 -3.97
N ALA A 213 4.40 -5.65 -3.23
CA ALA A 213 3.25 -4.74 -3.28
C ALA A 213 3.06 -4.15 -4.69
N ILE A 214 4.12 -3.69 -5.34
CA ILE A 214 4.08 -3.18 -6.72
C ILE A 214 3.70 -4.28 -7.73
N VAL A 215 4.19 -5.51 -7.54
CA VAL A 215 3.83 -6.64 -8.41
C VAL A 215 2.34 -6.98 -8.27
N LEU A 216 1.81 -7.02 -7.05
CA LEU A 216 0.39 -7.24 -6.79
C LEU A 216 -0.47 -6.11 -7.38
N TYR A 217 -0.06 -4.86 -7.18
CA TYR A 217 -0.68 -3.69 -7.80
C TYR A 217 -0.75 -3.80 -9.32
N HIS A 218 0.38 -4.10 -9.97
CA HIS A 218 0.45 -4.23 -11.43
C HIS A 218 -0.46 -5.34 -11.97
N ALA A 219 -0.45 -6.49 -11.30
CA ALA A 219 -1.28 -7.62 -11.65
C ALA A 219 -2.77 -7.28 -11.47
N ALA A 220 -3.15 -6.71 -10.33
CA ALA A 220 -4.52 -6.30 -10.05
C ALA A 220 -5.04 -5.30 -11.08
N MET A 221 -4.21 -4.31 -11.45
CA MET A 221 -4.55 -3.33 -12.47
C MET A 221 -4.84 -3.99 -13.82
N GLY A 222 -4.06 -5.01 -14.21
CA GLY A 222 -4.29 -5.78 -15.43
C GLY A 222 -5.65 -6.47 -15.50
N TYR A 223 -6.14 -6.97 -14.37
CA TYR A 223 -7.47 -7.58 -14.28
C TYR A 223 -8.59 -6.55 -14.33
N CYS A 224 -8.31 -5.29 -13.94
CA CYS A 224 -9.29 -4.23 -13.92
C CYS A 224 -9.51 -3.54 -15.28
N LEU A 225 -8.65 -3.76 -16.28
CA LEU A 225 -8.73 -3.14 -17.60
C LEU A 225 -9.96 -3.60 -18.41
N PRO A 226 -10.45 -2.78 -19.37
CA PRO A 226 -11.59 -3.16 -20.21
C PRO A 226 -11.31 -4.40 -21.06
N GLU A 227 -10.07 -4.50 -21.55
CA GLU A 227 -9.49 -5.71 -22.13
C GLU A 227 -8.49 -6.28 -21.10
N PRO A 228 -8.86 -7.32 -20.33
CA PRO A 228 -8.04 -7.80 -19.23
C PRO A 228 -6.69 -8.34 -19.70
N GLN A 229 -5.62 -7.90 -19.02
CA GLN A 229 -4.24 -8.32 -19.28
C GLN A 229 -3.78 -9.33 -18.21
N LEU A 230 -4.41 -10.51 -18.20
CA LEU A 230 -4.26 -11.51 -17.12
C LEU A 230 -2.83 -12.01 -16.92
N GLY A 231 -1.97 -11.89 -17.96
CA GLY A 231 -0.57 -12.30 -17.93
C GLY A 231 0.39 -11.35 -17.21
N ARG A 232 -0.05 -10.19 -16.71
CA ARG A 232 0.84 -9.20 -16.06
C ARG A 232 1.61 -9.76 -14.87
N LEU A 233 0.99 -10.64 -14.07
CA LEU A 233 1.68 -11.29 -12.95
C LEU A 233 2.88 -12.13 -13.43
N LEU A 234 2.74 -12.79 -14.58
CA LEU A 234 3.79 -13.63 -15.16
C LEU A 234 4.94 -12.80 -15.76
N GLN A 235 4.67 -11.57 -16.20
CA GLN A 235 5.72 -10.63 -16.65
C GLN A 235 6.66 -10.25 -15.50
N CYS A 236 6.14 -10.30 -14.27
CA CYS A 236 6.91 -10.12 -13.04
C CYS A 236 7.45 -11.46 -12.46
N ALA A 237 7.26 -12.60 -13.15
CA ALA A 237 7.68 -13.89 -12.62
C ALA A 237 9.21 -14.03 -12.51
N SER A 238 9.98 -13.31 -13.33
CA SER A 238 11.45 -13.22 -13.16
C SER A 238 11.81 -12.55 -11.83
N VAL A 239 11.02 -11.57 -11.40
CA VAL A 239 11.11 -10.95 -10.06
C VAL A 239 10.66 -11.92 -8.98
N ALA A 240 9.65 -12.75 -9.21
CA ALA A 240 9.30 -13.79 -8.25
C ALA A 240 10.33 -14.94 -8.18
N GLY A 241 11.03 -15.22 -9.29
CA GLY A 241 11.94 -16.34 -9.49
C GLY A 241 13.42 -16.06 -9.22
N ALA A 242 13.89 -14.82 -9.39
CA ALA A 242 15.25 -14.37 -9.05
C ALA A 242 15.50 -14.28 -7.53
N TRP A 243 14.50 -14.64 -6.72
CA TRP A 243 14.48 -14.58 -5.26
C TRP A 243 14.54 -16.00 -4.67
N ARG A 244 15.21 -16.92 -5.39
CA ARG A 244 15.60 -18.26 -4.95
C ARG A 244 17.04 -18.26 -4.49
#